data_AF-A0A7V4JKD2-F1
#
_entry.id   AF-A0A7V4JKD2-F1
#
_cell.length_a   1.000
_cell.length_b   1.000
_cell.length_c   1.000
_cell.angle_alpha   90.00
_cell.angle_beta   90.00
_cell.angle_gamma   90.00
#
_symmetry.space_group_name_H-M   'P 1'
#
loop_
_entity.id
_entity.type
_entity.pdbx_description
1 polymer ?
#
loop_
_entity_poly.entity_id
_entity_poly.type
_entity_poly.pdbx_seq_one_letter_code
_entity_poly.pdbx_strand_id
1 'polypeptide(L)'
;KEDSARYYLNKLRRARIEKVAGVTATGDSLKTLIMEERRRELAFEGHRLFDLLRRKQGVVRTDVLPGSPSTKPYGDDRLIMPIPQRELDANKNMTQNPGY
;
A
#
# COMPACT_ATOMS: atom_id res chain seq x y z
N LYS A 1 -12.59 13.24 -11.29
CA LYS A 1 -12.32 14.69 -11.45
C LYS A 1 -11.58 15.18 -10.21
N GLU A 2 -10.63 16.10 -10.38
CA GLU A 2 -9.72 16.52 -9.30
C GLU A 2 -10.44 17.23 -8.15
N ASP A 3 -11.40 18.11 -8.47
CA ASP A 3 -12.19 18.84 -7.47
C ASP A 3 -12.94 17.89 -6.54
N SER A 4 -13.56 16.85 -7.09
CA SER A 4 -14.24 15.81 -6.29
C SER A 4 -13.26 15.06 -5.39
N ALA A 5 -12.05 14.77 -5.87
CA ALA A 5 -11.03 14.07 -5.08
C ALA A 5 -10.58 14.92 -3.87
N ARG A 6 -10.27 16.21 -4.09
CA ARG A 6 -9.99 17.15 -3.00
C ARG A 6 -11.16 17.29 -2.03
N TYR A 7 -12.37 17.39 -2.55
CA TYR A 7 -13.57 17.51 -1.73
C TYR A 7 -13.70 16.33 -0.76
N TYR A 8 -13.60 15.09 -1.26
CA TYR A 8 -13.72 13.90 -0.41
C TYR A 8 -12.55 13.73 0.55
N LEU A 9 -11.32 14.04 0.14
CA LEU A 9 -10.16 14.03 1.03
C LEU A 9 -10.34 15.01 2.20
N ASN A 10 -10.77 16.24 1.91
CA ASN A 10 -11.03 17.24 2.94
C ASN A 10 -12.22 16.89 3.83
N LYS A 11 -13.26 16.27 3.26
CA LYS A 11 -14.41 15.78 4.04
C LYS A 11 -13.97 14.75 5.08
N LEU A 12 -13.16 13.78 4.68
CA LEU A 12 -12.60 12.78 5.60
C LEU A 12 -11.73 13.43 6.69
N ARG A 13 -10.74 14.25 6.29
CA ARG A 13 -9.80 14.88 7.23
C ARG A 13 -10.51 15.74 8.28
N ARG A 14 -11.51 16.53 7.88
CA ARG A 14 -12.31 17.36 8.80
C ARG A 14 -13.14 16.54 9.80
N ALA A 15 -13.48 15.30 9.48
CA ALA A 15 -14.17 14.39 10.39
C ALA A 15 -13.24 13.68 11.38
N ARG A 16 -11.92 13.84 11.26
CA ARG A 16 -10.91 13.16 12.09
C ARG A 16 -10.00 14.11 12.85
N ILE A 17 -9.73 15.30 12.29
CA ILE A 17 -8.73 16.23 12.81
C ILE A 17 -9.39 17.59 13.05
N GLU A 18 -9.41 18.01 14.31
CA GLU A 18 -9.93 19.33 14.70
C GLU A 18 -9.07 20.45 14.05
N LYS A 19 -9.71 21.51 13.55
CA LYS A 19 -9.06 22.69 12.95
C LYS A 19 -8.08 22.38 11.81
N VAL A 20 -8.26 21.27 11.10
CA VAL A 20 -7.39 20.90 9.97
C VAL A 20 -7.56 21.85 8.77
N ALA A 21 -6.45 22.34 8.24
CA ALA A 21 -6.44 23.12 7.01
C ALA A 21 -6.84 22.25 5.79
N GLY A 22 -7.61 22.85 4.88
CA GLY A 22 -8.02 22.18 3.65
C GLY A 22 -6.85 21.94 2.70
N VAL A 23 -6.78 20.74 2.11
CA VAL A 23 -5.87 20.41 1.02
C VAL A 23 -6.27 21.17 -0.24
N THR A 24 -5.32 21.92 -0.80
CA THR A 24 -5.44 22.61 -2.09
C THR A 24 -4.60 21.96 -3.19
N ALA A 25 -3.75 20.99 -2.84
CA ALA A 25 -2.87 20.26 -3.76
C ALA A 25 -3.62 19.67 -4.96
N THR A 26 -2.92 19.59 -6.08
CA THR A 26 -3.42 19.15 -7.38
C THR A 26 -2.53 18.04 -7.97
N GLY A 27 -2.96 17.40 -9.06
CA GLY A 27 -2.12 16.45 -9.80
C GLY A 27 -1.53 15.32 -8.94
N ASP A 28 -0.23 15.06 -9.10
CA ASP A 28 0.45 13.97 -8.39
C ASP A 28 0.62 14.24 -6.89
N SER A 29 0.76 15.50 -6.49
CA SER A 29 0.80 15.88 -5.07
C SER A 29 -0.50 15.51 -4.36
N LEU A 30 -1.65 15.74 -5.01
CA LEU A 30 -2.94 15.30 -4.48
C LEU A 30 -3.01 13.78 -4.36
N LYS A 31 -2.56 13.03 -5.37
CA LYS A 31 -2.53 11.56 -5.32
C LYS A 31 -1.66 11.04 -4.17
N THR A 32 -0.51 11.65 -3.92
CA THR A 32 0.36 11.30 -2.79
C THR A 32 -0.34 11.52 -1.46
N LEU A 33 -0.97 12.69 -1.26
CA LEU A 33 -1.74 12.98 -0.04
C LEU A 33 -2.91 12.01 0.17
N ILE A 34 -3.62 11.62 -0.89
CA ILE A 34 -4.69 10.61 -0.81
C ILE A 34 -4.14 9.27 -0.30
N MET A 35 -2.95 8.88 -0.77
CA MET A 35 -2.34 7.60 -0.40
C MET A 35 -1.73 7.61 1.00
N GLU A 36 -1.27 8.77 1.47
CA GLU A 36 -0.94 8.97 2.88
C GLU A 36 -2.18 8.90 3.77
N GLU A 37 -3.29 9.52 3.35
CA GLU A 37 -4.53 9.48 4.12
C GLU A 37 -5.09 8.06 4.18
N ARG A 38 -5.05 7.29 3.09
CA ARG A 38 -5.40 5.87 3.10
C ARG A 38 -4.56 5.05 4.07
N ARG A 39 -3.27 5.37 4.21
CA ARG A 39 -2.40 4.70 5.20
C ARG A 39 -2.81 5.02 6.64
N ARG A 40 -3.27 6.25 6.89
CA ARG A 40 -3.72 6.71 8.22
C ARG A 40 -5.08 6.14 8.59
N GLU A 41 -6.07 6.28 7.70
CA GLU A 41 -7.46 5.90 7.98
C GLU A 41 -7.64 4.38 8.01
N LEU A 42 -7.01 3.65 7.08
CA LEU A 42 -7.21 2.22 6.90
C LEU A 42 -6.08 1.38 7.53
N ALA A 43 -5.49 1.91 8.61
CA ALA A 43 -4.41 1.23 9.30
C ALA A 43 -4.91 -0.09 9.90
N PHE A 44 -4.14 -1.17 9.69
CA PHE A 44 -4.46 -2.52 10.18
C PHE A 44 -5.70 -3.20 9.56
N GLU A 45 -6.27 -2.64 8.48
CA GLU A 45 -7.41 -3.22 7.76
C GLU A 45 -7.00 -4.03 6.51
N GLY A 46 -5.72 -4.37 6.36
CA GLY A 46 -5.23 -5.19 5.24
C GLY A 46 -5.01 -4.46 3.92
N HIS A 47 -5.20 -3.14 3.84
CA HIS A 47 -5.08 -2.39 2.58
C HIS A 47 -3.65 -2.07 2.16
N ARG A 48 -2.73 -1.90 3.11
CA ARG A 48 -1.44 -1.25 2.85
C ARG A 48 -0.58 -2.00 1.83
N LEU A 49 -0.52 -3.33 1.91
CA LEU A 49 0.29 -4.14 1.01
C LEU A 49 -0.21 -4.00 -0.43
N PHE A 50 -1.52 -4.17 -0.65
CA PHE A 50 -2.13 -4.07 -1.98
C PHE A 50 -1.99 -2.67 -2.58
N ASP A 51 -2.11 -1.62 -1.76
CA ASP A 51 -1.94 -0.24 -2.19
C ASP A 51 -0.52 0.06 -2.71
N LEU A 52 0.50 -0.54 -2.10
CA LEU A 52 1.89 -0.42 -2.55
C LEU A 52 2.13 -1.20 -3.85
N LEU A 53 1.72 -2.47 -3.88
CA LEU A 53 1.96 -3.36 -5.01
C LEU A 53 1.27 -2.88 -6.29
N ARG A 54 0.00 -2.44 -6.22
CA ARG A 54 -0.73 -1.94 -7.40
C ARG A 54 -0.12 -0.67 -8.00
N ARG A 55 0.71 0.04 -7.23
CA ARG A 55 1.43 1.25 -7.66
C ARG A 55 2.90 0.98 -7.98
N LYS A 56 3.31 -0.29 -8.03
CA LYS A 56 4.69 -0.74 -8.23
C LYS A 56 5.66 -0.15 -7.19
N GLN A 57 5.22 -0.06 -5.94
CA GLN A 57 6.02 0.43 -4.82
C GLN A 57 6.44 -0.72 -3.90
N GLY A 58 7.65 -0.62 -3.36
CA GLY A 58 8.15 -1.54 -2.33
C GLY A 58 7.62 -1.20 -0.93
N VAL A 59 7.92 -2.09 0.02
CA VAL A 59 7.67 -1.88 1.46
C VAL A 59 8.91 -1.26 2.08
N VAL A 60 8.75 -0.09 2.69
CA VAL A 60 9.82 0.59 3.45
C VAL A 60 9.35 0.76 4.88
N ARG A 61 10.12 0.22 5.82
CA ARG A 61 9.91 0.32 7.26
C ARG A 61 10.92 1.27 7.87
N THR A 62 10.43 2.16 8.71
CA THR A 62 11.27 3.11 9.48
C THR A 62 11.45 2.66 10.93
N ASP A 63 10.67 1.67 11.36
CA ASP A 63 10.56 1.12 12.71
C ASP A 63 11.39 -0.18 12.84
N VAL A 64 12.64 -0.16 12.38
CA VAL A 64 13.52 -1.34 12.43
C VAL A 64 14.71 -1.11 13.33
N LEU A 65 15.21 -2.19 13.95
CA LEU A 65 16.45 -2.14 14.71
C LEU A 65 17.63 -1.75 13.79
N PRO A 66 18.63 -1.01 14.31
CA PRO A 66 19.84 -0.70 13.55
C PRO A 66 20.45 -1.97 12.92
N GLY A 67 20.75 -1.91 11.62
CA GLY A 67 21.30 -3.05 10.87
C GLY A 67 20.29 -4.08 10.36
N SER A 68 19.00 -3.97 10.72
CA SER A 68 17.96 -4.85 10.18
C SER A 68 17.52 -4.42 8.76
N PRO A 69 17.19 -5.37 7.86
CA PRO A 69 16.63 -5.05 6.55
C PRO A 69 15.33 -4.25 6.68
N SER A 70 15.37 -2.98 6.27
CA SER A 70 14.24 -2.05 6.38
C SER A 70 13.32 -2.05 5.16
N THR A 71 13.81 -2.57 4.03
CA THR A 71 13.20 -2.37 2.73
C THR A 71 13.02 -3.69 2.00
N LYS A 72 11.86 -3.86 1.37
CA LYS A 72 11.57 -4.89 0.37
C LYS A 72 11.18 -4.19 -0.93
N PRO A 73 11.98 -4.28 -2.00
CA PRO A 73 11.66 -3.63 -3.26
C PRO A 73 10.39 -4.22 -3.87
N TYR A 74 9.77 -3.50 -4.80
CA TYR A 74 8.69 -4.06 -5.60
C TYR A 74 9.19 -5.30 -6.37
N GLY A 75 8.42 -6.37 -6.35
CA GLY A 75 8.78 -7.64 -6.98
C GLY A 75 9.69 -8.53 -6.12
N ASP A 76 9.98 -8.19 -4.86
CA ASP A 76 10.61 -9.14 -3.92
C ASP A 76 9.68 -10.36 -3.74
N ASP A 77 10.24 -11.57 -3.89
CA ASP A 77 9.50 -12.84 -3.82
C ASP A 77 8.67 -12.99 -2.54
N ARG A 78 9.09 -12.35 -1.43
CA ARG A 78 8.39 -12.40 -0.14
C ARG A 78 7.13 -11.53 -0.08
N LEU A 79 6.84 -10.75 -1.12
CA LEU A 79 5.62 -9.94 -1.24
C LEU A 79 4.45 -10.73 -1.84
N ILE A 80 4.70 -11.95 -2.34
CA ILE A 80 3.70 -12.85 -2.90
C ILE A 80 3.78 -14.17 -2.14
N MET A 81 2.63 -14.71 -1.73
CA MET A 81 2.59 -16.00 -1.05
C MET A 81 2.88 -17.15 -2.03
N PRO A 82 3.44 -18.29 -1.55
CA PRO A 82 3.58 -19.47 -2.38
C PRO A 82 2.20 -19.98 -2.80
N ILE A 83 2.14 -20.53 -4.00
CA ILE A 83 1.02 -21.37 -4.40
C ILE A 83 1.02 -22.59 -3.46
N PRO A 84 -0.13 -22.96 -2.86
CA PRO A 84 -0.18 -24.08 -1.93
C PRO A 84 0.31 -25.39 -2.59
N GLN A 85 1.15 -26.14 -1.89
CA GLN A 85 1.76 -27.38 -2.42
C GLN A 85 0.72 -28.39 -2.90
N ARG A 86 -0.43 -28.48 -2.21
CA ARG A 86 -1.54 -29.37 -2.61
C ARG A 86 -2.05 -29.07 -4.03
N GLU A 87 -2.09 -27.79 -4.42
CA GLU A 87 -2.55 -27.40 -5.76
C GLU A 87 -1.48 -27.74 -6.82
N LEU A 88 -0.19 -27.59 -6.50
CA LEU A 88 0.92 -28.03 -7.36
C LEU A 88 0.96 -29.56 -7.51
N ASP A 89 0.61 -30.30 -6.44
CA ASP A 89 0.55 -31.75 -6.49
C ASP A 89 -0.63 -32.25 -7.32
N ALA A 90 -1.76 -31.55 -7.27
CA ALA A 90 -2.94 -31.84 -8.07
C ALA A 90 -2.77 -31.49 -9.56
N ASN A 91 -2.03 -30.42 -9.88
CA ASN A 91 -1.78 -29.99 -11.25
C ASN A 91 -0.29 -29.80 -11.55
N LYS A 92 0.33 -30.83 -12.13
CA LYS A 92 1.76 -30.85 -12.48
C LYS A 92 2.18 -29.85 -13.56
N ASN A 93 1.22 -29.20 -14.24
CA ASN A 93 1.51 -28.14 -15.21
C ASN A 93 1.59 -26.75 -14.57
N MET A 94 1.29 -26.62 -13.27
CA MET A 94 1.44 -25.35 -12.56
C MET A 94 2.88 -25.09 -12.16
N THR A 95 3.33 -23.85 -12.35
CA THR A 95 4.64 -23.38 -11.93
C THR A 95 4.49 -22.56 -10.64
N GLN A 96 5.39 -22.78 -9.69
CA GLN A 96 5.46 -22.00 -8.46
C GLN A 96 5.89 -20.54 -8.73
N ASN A 97 5.51 -19.63 -7.84
CA ASN A 97 6.04 -18.27 -7.83
C ASN A 97 7.56 -18.28 -7.63
N PRO A 98 8.32 -17.35 -8.24
CA PRO A 98 9.76 -17.25 -8.00
C PRO A 98 10.11 -17.18 -6.51
N GLY A 99 11.19 -17.86 -6.11
CA GLY A 99 11.67 -17.87 -4.73
C GLY A 99 11.06 -18.93 -3.80
N TYR A 100 10.18 -19.80 -4.31
CA TYR A 100 9.54 -20.91 -3.56
C TYR A 100 9.71 -22.26 -4.26
#